data_AF-A0A968VWK7-F1
#
_entry.id   AF-A0A968VWK7-F1
#
_cell.length_a   1.000
_cell.length_b   1.000
_cell.length_c   1.000
_cell.angle_alpha   90.00
_cell.angle_beta   90.00
_cell.angle_gamma   90.00
#
_symmetry.space_group_name_H-M   'P 1'
#
loop_
_entity.id
_entity.type
_entity.pdbx_description
1 polymer ?
#
loop_
_entity_poly.entity_id
_entity_poly.type
_entity_poly.pdbx_seq_one_letter_code
_entity_poly.pdbx_strand_id
1 'polypeptide(L)'
;MFFVMTYYNKERHKGDNDFRYSLIKELKQNKDIKSVTGLVSNVRIPGKYGELQIPGYSYYDYMKEISRSKVAIYTRGVHECISFKLGQLMAMGMPMVGQKIVNNAGFYYGLPNFTEQLSYNSPKEIVDRLSVAIRDRAWLKEMSRSNLNLFNNTLLPVHFVKDLFKTINS
;
A
#
# COMPACT_ATOMS: atom_id res chain seq x y z
N MET A 1 6.16 10.68 -4.59
CA MET A 1 5.42 9.53 -4.01
C MET A 1 4.25 10.05 -3.20
N PHE A 2 3.21 9.24 -3.07
CA PHE A 2 2.00 9.57 -2.34
C PHE A 2 1.68 8.49 -1.31
N PHE A 3 1.58 8.85 -0.02
CA PHE A 3 1.19 7.95 1.06
C PHE A 3 0.29 8.64 2.07
N VAL A 4 -1.01 8.56 1.83
CA VAL A 4 -2.05 9.14 2.67
C VAL A 4 -2.98 8.05 3.18
N MET A 5 -3.17 8.01 4.49
CA MET A 5 -3.90 6.95 5.17
C MET A 5 -4.99 7.48 6.09
N THR A 6 -6.08 6.74 6.21
CA THR A 6 -7.14 7.05 7.18
C THR A 6 -6.64 6.82 8.60
N TYR A 7 -6.88 7.78 9.48
CA TYR A 7 -6.75 7.63 10.93
C TYR A 7 -8.03 6.98 11.49
N TYR A 8 -7.87 5.93 12.29
CA TYR A 8 -8.99 5.22 12.90
C TYR A 8 -9.06 5.51 14.40
N ASN A 9 -10.07 6.26 14.84
CA ASN A 9 -10.19 6.75 16.23
C ASN A 9 -10.69 5.71 17.26
N LYS A 10 -10.37 4.42 17.08
CA LYS A 10 -10.72 3.38 18.07
C LYS A 10 -9.45 2.75 18.60
N GLU A 11 -9.42 2.43 19.89
CA GLU A 11 -8.24 1.88 20.58
C GLU A 11 -7.70 0.62 19.91
N ARG A 12 -8.58 -0.25 19.43
CA ARG A 12 -8.20 -1.47 18.67
C ARG A 12 -7.37 -1.20 17.40
N HIS A 13 -7.37 0.02 16.88
CA HIS A 13 -6.60 0.44 15.71
C HIS A 13 -5.34 1.24 16.08
N LYS A 14 -5.02 1.36 17.38
CA LYS A 14 -3.85 2.09 17.85
C LYS A 14 -2.56 1.56 17.23
N GLY A 15 -2.39 0.24 17.12
CA GLY A 15 -1.21 -0.36 16.48
C GLY A 15 -1.05 0.04 15.01
N ASP A 16 -2.15 0.04 14.24
CA ASP A 16 -2.14 0.48 12.84
C ASP A 16 -1.78 1.98 12.72
N ASN A 17 -2.35 2.80 13.61
CA ASN A 17 -2.08 4.24 13.66
C ASN A 17 -0.63 4.52 14.07
N ASP A 18 -0.09 3.81 15.05
CA ASP A 18 1.30 3.92 15.51
C ASP A 18 2.29 3.54 14.39
N PHE A 19 2.01 2.47 13.65
CA PHE A 19 2.82 2.06 12.52
C PHE A 19 2.84 3.13 11.42
N ARG A 20 1.66 3.60 11.00
CA ARG A 20 1.52 4.63 9.96
C ARG A 20 2.14 5.96 10.38
N TYR A 21 1.98 6.35 11.64
CA TYR A 21 2.63 7.53 12.21
C TYR A 21 4.14 7.43 12.07
N SER A 22 4.73 6.32 12.55
CA SER A 22 6.17 6.09 12.50
C SER A 22 6.68 6.10 11.05
N LEU A 23 5.96 5.44 10.13
CA LEU A 23 6.31 5.44 8.71
C LEU A 23 6.26 6.83 8.08
N ILE A 24 5.26 7.64 8.39
CA ILE A 24 5.20 9.02 7.89
C ILE A 24 6.33 9.87 8.48
N LYS A 25 6.75 9.64 9.73
CA LYS A 25 7.89 10.35 10.32
C LYS A 25 9.20 10.01 9.64
N GLU A 26 9.49 8.72 9.44
CA GLU A 26 10.64 8.24 8.65
C GLU A 26 10.59 8.83 7.22
N LEU A 27 9.40 8.79 6.61
CA LEU A 27 8.91 9.59 5.48
C LEU A 27 9.56 10.97 5.38
N LYS A 28 9.13 11.82 6.30
CA LYS A 28 9.45 13.24 6.33
C LYS A 28 10.92 13.51 6.68
N GLN A 29 11.59 12.60 7.38
CA GLN A 29 13.00 12.73 7.74
C GLN A 29 13.93 12.42 6.56
N ASN A 30 13.49 11.59 5.63
CA ASN A 30 14.27 11.21 4.45
C ASN A 30 14.15 12.27 3.33
N LYS A 31 15.17 13.15 3.23
CA LYS A 31 15.21 14.25 2.25
C LYS A 31 15.32 13.80 0.79
N ASP A 32 15.76 12.56 0.56
CA ASP A 32 15.92 12.01 -0.78
C ASP A 32 14.58 11.55 -1.38
N ILE A 33 13.54 11.49 -0.56
CA ILE A 33 12.22 11.04 -0.94
C ILE A 33 11.27 12.25 -0.99
N LYS A 34 10.97 12.72 -2.21
CA LYS A 34 9.88 13.68 -2.40
C LYS A 34 8.53 12.98 -2.25
N SER A 35 7.83 13.26 -1.16
CA SER A 35 6.56 12.63 -0.84
C SER A 35 5.47 13.58 -0.35
N VAL A 36 4.22 13.29 -0.74
CA VAL A 36 3.01 13.80 -0.09
C VAL A 36 2.55 12.73 0.89
N THR A 37 2.55 13.06 2.18
CA THR A 37 2.25 12.10 3.26
C THR A 37 1.39 12.71 4.35
N GLY A 38 0.46 11.94 4.89
CA GLY A 38 -0.33 12.38 6.04
C GLY A 38 -1.44 11.43 6.43
N LEU A 39 -2.19 11.85 7.44
CA LEU A 39 -3.36 11.15 7.95
C LEU A 39 -4.62 11.95 7.64
N VAL A 40 -5.67 11.26 7.18
CA VAL A 40 -6.99 11.84 6.91
C VAL A 40 -8.01 11.34 7.91
N SER A 41 -8.91 12.23 8.33
CA SER A 41 -9.99 11.95 9.27
C SER A 41 -11.08 13.00 9.09
N ASN A 42 -12.33 12.60 9.32
CA ASN A 42 -13.48 13.52 9.34
C ASN A 42 -13.57 14.32 10.64
N VAL A 43 -12.78 13.95 11.65
CA VAL A 43 -12.66 14.64 12.93
C VAL A 43 -11.22 15.07 13.17
N ARG A 44 -11.01 16.04 14.06
CA ARG A 44 -9.67 16.43 14.50
C ARG A 44 -8.94 15.23 15.08
N ILE A 45 -7.74 14.96 14.58
CA ILE A 45 -6.92 13.84 15.03
C ILE A 45 -6.27 14.22 16.39
N PRO A 46 -6.45 13.41 17.45
CA PRO A 46 -5.94 13.72 18.77
C PRO A 46 -4.44 13.41 18.93
N GLY A 47 -3.82 14.05 19.93
CA GLY A 47 -2.47 13.72 20.40
C GLY A 47 -1.37 13.88 19.34
N LYS A 48 -0.34 13.04 19.44
CA LYS A 48 0.85 13.08 18.56
C LYS A 48 0.53 12.95 17.06
N TYR A 49 -0.59 12.34 16.71
CA TYR A 49 -0.97 12.10 15.32
C TYR A 49 -1.51 13.36 14.63
N GLY A 50 -2.01 14.34 15.40
CA GLY A 50 -2.61 15.56 14.88
C GLY A 50 -1.66 16.40 14.01
N GLU A 51 -0.35 16.34 14.28
CA GLU A 51 0.68 17.02 13.48
C GLU A 51 0.78 16.51 12.03
N LEU A 52 0.20 15.34 11.76
CA LEU A 52 0.20 14.70 10.44
C LEU A 52 -1.14 14.82 9.72
N GLN A 53 -2.14 15.49 10.33
CA GLN A 53 -3.45 15.64 9.72
C GLN A 53 -3.37 16.48 8.45
N ILE A 54 -3.95 15.98 7.36
CA ILE A 54 -4.07 16.70 6.08
C ILE A 54 -5.53 16.65 5.58
N PRO A 55 -5.91 17.53 4.63
CA PRO A 55 -7.22 17.46 3.99
C PRO A 55 -7.47 16.10 3.33
N GLY A 56 -8.73 15.67 3.34
CA GLY A 56 -9.16 14.51 2.58
C GLY A 56 -9.02 14.72 1.08
N TYR A 57 -8.84 13.62 0.34
CA TYR A 57 -8.78 13.63 -1.12
C TYR A 57 -10.08 13.10 -1.70
N SER A 58 -10.54 13.71 -2.79
CA SER A 58 -11.49 13.04 -3.67
C SER A 58 -10.84 11.78 -4.25
N TYR A 59 -11.65 10.81 -4.70
CA TYR A 59 -11.08 9.62 -5.35
C TYR A 59 -10.24 9.99 -6.58
N TYR A 60 -10.71 10.95 -7.39
CA TYR A 60 -9.98 11.41 -8.56
C TYR A 60 -8.62 12.01 -8.20
N ASP A 61 -8.57 12.91 -7.21
CA ASP A 61 -7.31 13.54 -6.80
C ASP A 61 -6.35 12.53 -6.18
N TYR A 62 -6.87 11.59 -5.39
CA TYR A 62 -6.09 10.47 -4.85
C TYR A 62 -5.43 9.66 -5.98
N MET A 63 -6.21 9.26 -7.00
CA MET A 63 -5.70 8.49 -8.13
C MET A 63 -4.69 9.29 -8.98
N LYS A 64 -4.94 10.59 -9.16
CA LYS A 64 -4.03 11.51 -9.86
C LYS A 64 -2.68 11.63 -9.15
N GLU A 65 -2.66 11.67 -7.82
CA GLU A 65 -1.41 11.74 -7.06
C GLU A 65 -0.67 10.38 -7.05
N ILE A 66 -1.40 9.26 -7.00
CA ILE A 66 -0.78 7.93 -7.13
C ILE A 66 -0.15 7.74 -8.51
N SER A 67 -0.82 8.12 -9.60
CA SER A 67 -0.29 7.91 -10.96
C SER A 67 1.00 8.69 -11.24
N ARG A 68 1.25 9.76 -10.48
CA ARG A 68 2.51 10.54 -10.52
C ARG A 68 3.63 9.93 -9.68
N SER A 69 3.34 8.91 -8.89
CA SER A 69 4.32 8.24 -8.04
C SER A 69 5.08 7.17 -8.83
N LYS A 70 6.39 7.05 -8.57
CA LYS A 70 7.21 5.98 -9.16
C LYS A 70 7.03 4.64 -8.46
N VAL A 71 6.81 4.71 -7.15
CA VAL A 71 6.64 3.58 -6.23
C VAL A 71 5.52 3.96 -5.26
N ALA A 72 4.65 3.02 -4.95
CA ALA A 72 3.66 3.16 -3.89
C ALA A 72 4.12 2.44 -2.62
N ILE A 73 3.67 2.96 -1.48
CA ILE A 73 3.82 2.26 -0.20
C ILE A 73 2.54 1.48 0.06
N TYR A 74 2.68 0.19 0.34
CA TYR A 74 1.57 -0.63 0.81
C TYR A 74 1.71 -0.94 2.30
N THR A 75 0.67 -0.64 3.07
CA THR A 75 0.54 -1.10 4.45
C THR A 75 -0.73 -1.91 4.57
N ARG A 76 -0.77 -2.85 5.51
CA ARG A 76 -1.96 -3.67 5.74
C ARG A 76 -3.16 -2.79 6.11
N GLY A 77 -4.35 -3.29 5.76
CA GLY A 77 -5.59 -2.75 6.26
C GLY A 77 -5.70 -2.98 7.77
N VAL A 78 -6.71 -2.38 8.39
CA VAL A 78 -7.05 -2.69 9.78
C VAL A 78 -7.31 -4.20 9.92
N HIS A 79 -6.97 -4.76 11.07
CA HIS A 79 -7.12 -6.19 11.34
C HIS A 79 -6.36 -7.07 10.33
N GLU A 80 -5.20 -6.60 9.86
CA GLU A 80 -4.31 -7.39 9.00
C GLU A 80 -4.92 -7.76 7.63
N CYS A 81 -6.00 -7.08 7.24
CA CYS A 81 -6.73 -7.35 6.01
C CYS A 81 -5.95 -6.89 4.77
N ILE A 82 -6.15 -7.61 3.68
CA ILE A 82 -5.80 -7.14 2.33
C ILE A 82 -6.75 -6.00 1.99
N SER A 83 -6.21 -4.81 1.75
CA SER A 83 -7.04 -3.67 1.38
C SER A 83 -7.28 -3.62 -0.13
N PHE A 84 -8.40 -3.03 -0.54
CA PHE A 84 -8.69 -2.76 -1.95
C PHE A 84 -7.56 -1.99 -2.66
N LYS A 85 -6.74 -1.24 -1.91
CA LYS A 85 -5.57 -0.53 -2.43
C LYS A 85 -4.55 -1.49 -3.07
N LEU A 86 -4.39 -2.72 -2.56
CA LEU A 86 -3.48 -3.69 -3.18
C LEU A 86 -3.90 -3.98 -4.62
N GLY A 87 -5.19 -4.32 -4.81
CA GLY A 87 -5.75 -4.57 -6.13
C GLY A 87 -5.64 -3.37 -7.06
N GLN A 88 -5.91 -2.16 -6.56
CA GLN A 88 -5.75 -0.93 -7.35
C GLN A 88 -4.31 -0.69 -7.80
N LEU A 89 -3.34 -0.83 -6.89
CA LEU A 89 -1.92 -0.65 -7.21
C LEU A 89 -1.43 -1.71 -8.20
N MET A 90 -1.87 -2.96 -8.03
CA MET A 90 -1.60 -4.05 -8.98
C MET A 90 -2.19 -3.75 -10.37
N ALA A 91 -3.44 -3.32 -10.43
CA ALA A 91 -4.13 -2.97 -11.68
C ALA A 91 -3.45 -1.82 -12.45
N MET A 92 -2.84 -0.90 -11.72
CA MET A 92 -2.04 0.19 -12.29
C MET A 92 -0.63 -0.24 -12.72
N GLY A 93 -0.21 -1.48 -12.40
CA GLY A 93 1.17 -1.88 -12.55
C GLY A 93 2.12 -1.05 -11.70
N MET A 94 1.65 -0.54 -10.56
CA MET A 94 2.44 0.34 -9.70
C MET A 94 3.43 -0.52 -8.89
N PRO A 95 4.76 -0.33 -9.03
CA PRO A 95 5.72 -0.96 -8.14
C PRO A 95 5.46 -0.57 -6.69
N MET A 96 5.63 -1.52 -5.76
CA MET A 96 5.31 -1.32 -4.36
C MET A 96 6.47 -1.67 -3.44
N VAL A 97 6.57 -0.95 -2.32
CA VAL A 97 7.36 -1.34 -1.15
C VAL A 97 6.45 -1.31 0.05
N GLY A 98 6.39 -2.39 0.84
CA GLY A 98 5.37 -2.43 1.87
C GLY A 98 5.45 -3.56 2.87
N GLN A 99 4.48 -3.53 3.78
CA GLN A 99 4.37 -4.52 4.83
C GLN A 99 4.15 -5.92 4.27
N LYS A 100 4.71 -6.91 4.96
CA LYS A 100 4.37 -8.33 4.76
C LYS A 100 2.85 -8.53 4.87
N ILE A 101 2.25 -9.24 3.93
CA ILE A 101 0.86 -9.67 3.99
C ILE A 101 0.77 -10.95 4.83
N VAL A 102 -0.20 -11.01 5.74
CA VAL A 102 -0.44 -12.23 6.53
C VAL A 102 -1.65 -13.01 6.05
N ASN A 103 -2.69 -12.32 5.56
CA ASN A 103 -3.87 -12.96 5.03
C ASN A 103 -3.56 -13.63 3.68
N ASN A 104 -3.93 -14.90 3.52
CA ASN A 104 -3.65 -15.71 2.32
C ASN A 104 -2.16 -15.68 1.91
N ALA A 105 -1.25 -15.67 2.89
CA ALA A 105 0.19 -15.56 2.65
C ALA A 105 0.70 -16.64 1.68
N GLY A 106 0.25 -17.89 1.80
CA GLY A 106 0.67 -18.97 0.89
C GLY A 106 0.35 -18.67 -0.57
N PHE A 107 -0.83 -18.09 -0.85
CA PHE A 107 -1.18 -17.64 -2.19
C PHE A 107 -0.25 -16.52 -2.66
N TYR A 108 -0.12 -15.43 -1.88
CA TYR A 108 0.61 -14.26 -2.32
C TYR A 108 2.12 -14.48 -2.45
N TYR A 109 2.77 -15.15 -1.50
CA TYR A 109 4.20 -15.41 -1.54
C TYR A 109 4.59 -16.56 -2.47
N GLY A 110 3.62 -17.31 -3.00
CA GLY A 110 3.83 -18.21 -4.13
C GLY A 110 3.92 -17.47 -5.48
N LEU A 111 3.55 -16.18 -5.54
CA LEU A 111 3.55 -15.41 -6.77
C LEU A 111 4.94 -14.82 -7.06
N PRO A 112 5.37 -14.79 -8.34
CA PRO A 112 6.63 -14.19 -8.72
C PRO A 112 6.77 -12.75 -8.22
N ASN A 113 7.96 -12.41 -7.70
CA ASN A 113 8.35 -11.06 -7.29
C ASN A 113 7.52 -10.43 -6.16
N PHE A 114 6.63 -11.18 -5.51
CA PHE A 114 5.81 -10.65 -4.42
C PHE A 114 6.66 -10.35 -3.17
N THR A 115 7.58 -11.26 -2.84
CA THR A 115 8.52 -11.13 -1.73
C THR A 115 9.41 -9.90 -1.86
N GLU A 116 9.78 -9.50 -3.07
CA GLU A 116 10.66 -8.33 -3.29
C GLU A 116 9.99 -6.98 -3.00
N GLN A 117 8.66 -6.96 -3.00
CA GLN A 117 7.84 -5.76 -2.82
C GLN A 117 7.28 -5.67 -1.40
N LEU A 118 6.76 -6.79 -0.89
CA LEU A 118 5.92 -6.81 0.31
C LEU A 118 6.45 -7.81 1.34
N SER A 119 7.61 -7.55 1.94
CA SER A 119 8.22 -8.44 2.94
C SER A 119 8.74 -7.72 4.19
N TYR A 120 8.48 -6.43 4.32
CA TYR A 120 9.08 -5.59 5.36
C TYR A 120 8.16 -5.52 6.59
N ASN A 121 8.72 -5.47 7.79
CA ASN A 121 7.93 -5.47 9.03
C ASN A 121 8.09 -4.19 9.84
N SER A 122 9.14 -3.39 9.58
CA SER A 122 9.33 -2.11 10.26
C SER A 122 9.15 -0.92 9.31
N PRO A 123 8.72 0.25 9.82
CA PRO A 123 8.68 1.49 9.05
C PRO A 123 10.04 1.85 8.43
N LYS A 124 11.13 1.64 9.18
CA LYS A 124 12.49 1.92 8.72
C LYS A 124 12.89 1.04 7.53
N GLU A 125 12.65 -0.27 7.60
CA GLU A 125 12.93 -1.18 6.48
C GLU A 125 12.20 -0.77 5.20
N ILE A 126 10.93 -0.35 5.32
CA ILE A 126 10.15 0.15 4.19
C ILE A 126 10.83 1.37 3.59
N VAL A 127 11.22 2.36 4.39
CA VAL A 127 11.86 3.60 3.90
C VAL A 127 13.25 3.33 3.31
N ASP A 128 14.04 2.48 3.93
CA ASP A 128 15.37 2.10 3.44
C ASP A 128 15.25 1.41 2.07
N ARG A 129 14.36 0.41 1.94
CA ARG A 129 14.11 -0.25 0.66
C ARG A 129 13.61 0.72 -0.40
N LEU A 130 12.68 1.59 -0.02
CA LEU A 130 12.07 2.54 -0.92
C LEU A 130 13.08 3.55 -1.47
N SER A 131 14.03 4.00 -0.65
CA SER A 131 15.13 4.89 -1.06
C SER A 131 15.97 4.29 -2.20
N VAL A 132 16.17 2.97 -2.17
CA VAL A 132 16.84 2.22 -3.24
C VAL A 132 15.90 2.06 -4.45
N ALA A 133 14.68 1.59 -4.21
CA ALA A 133 13.71 1.23 -5.25
C ALA A 133 13.37 2.40 -6.18
N ILE A 134 13.25 3.64 -5.67
CA ILE A 134 12.92 4.81 -6.50
C ILE A 134 14.00 5.19 -7.52
N ARG A 135 15.23 4.67 -7.36
CA ARG A 135 16.38 4.92 -8.24
C ARG A 135 16.66 3.75 -9.19
N ASP A 136 16.15 2.56 -8.89
CA ASP A 136 16.40 1.34 -9.65
C ASP A 136 15.41 1.21 -10.82
N ARG A 137 15.81 1.66 -12.00
CA ARG A 137 14.96 1.61 -13.21
C ARG A 137 14.63 0.19 -13.64
N ALA A 138 15.55 -0.76 -13.45
CA ALA A 138 15.34 -2.15 -13.86
C ALA A 138 14.26 -2.78 -12.99
N TRP A 139 14.41 -2.62 -11.67
CA TRP A 139 13.44 -3.11 -10.71
C TRP A 139 12.05 -2.49 -10.91
N LEU A 140 11.97 -1.17 -11.14
CA LEU A 140 10.69 -0.49 -11.40
C LEU A 140 9.97 -1.07 -12.61
N LYS A 141 10.69 -1.30 -13.72
CA LYS A 141 10.12 -1.88 -14.94
C LYS A 141 9.67 -3.32 -14.71
N GLU A 142 10.47 -4.11 -14.00
CA GLU A 142 10.17 -5.50 -13.72
C GLU A 142 8.95 -5.65 -12.82
N MET A 143 8.91 -4.94 -11.70
CA MET A 143 7.77 -4.97 -10.77
C MET A 143 6.50 -4.47 -11.43
N SER A 144 6.57 -3.42 -12.26
CA SER A 144 5.41 -2.92 -12.97
C SER A 144 4.78 -3.97 -13.88
N ARG A 145 5.62 -4.64 -14.69
CA ARG A 145 5.19 -5.76 -15.54
C ARG A 145 4.65 -6.92 -14.71
N SER A 146 5.33 -7.27 -13.61
CA SER A 146 4.92 -8.36 -12.72
C SER A 146 3.55 -8.10 -12.11
N ASN A 147 3.30 -6.88 -11.65
CA ASN A 147 2.05 -6.47 -11.02
C ASN A 147 0.88 -6.49 -12.01
N LEU A 148 1.08 -5.98 -13.23
CA LEU A 148 0.06 -6.06 -14.30
C LEU A 148 -0.26 -7.50 -14.69
N ASN A 149 0.79 -8.33 -14.87
CA ASN A 149 0.61 -9.73 -15.20
C ASN A 149 -0.17 -10.47 -14.11
N LEU A 150 0.17 -10.24 -12.84
CA LEU A 150 -0.55 -10.82 -11.73
C LEU A 150 -2.00 -10.36 -11.69
N PHE A 151 -2.25 -9.06 -11.88
CA PHE A 151 -3.60 -8.53 -11.88
C PHE A 151 -4.45 -9.16 -12.98
N ASN A 152 -3.97 -9.13 -14.23
CA ASN A 152 -4.70 -9.62 -15.39
C ASN A 152 -4.97 -11.13 -15.35
N ASN A 153 -4.03 -11.91 -14.85
CA ASN A 153 -4.16 -13.37 -14.88
C ASN A 153 -4.81 -13.96 -13.62
N THR A 154 -4.82 -13.23 -12.50
CA THR A 154 -5.21 -13.81 -11.21
C THR A 154 -6.18 -12.95 -10.42
N LEU A 155 -6.01 -11.62 -10.42
CA LEU A 155 -6.80 -10.72 -9.56
C LEU A 155 -7.94 -9.98 -10.29
N LEU A 156 -8.17 -10.24 -11.58
CA LEU A 156 -9.31 -9.65 -12.28
C LEU A 156 -10.63 -10.12 -11.66
N PRO A 157 -11.62 -9.21 -11.49
CA PRO A 157 -12.94 -9.56 -10.96
C PRO A 157 -13.61 -10.73 -11.68
N VAL A 158 -13.40 -10.86 -13.00
CA VAL A 158 -13.98 -11.94 -13.80
C VAL A 158 -13.57 -13.33 -13.33
N HIS A 159 -12.35 -13.49 -12.80
CA HIS A 159 -11.86 -14.77 -12.31
C HIS A 159 -12.58 -15.15 -11.01
N PHE A 160 -12.71 -14.21 -10.08
CA PHE A 160 -13.45 -14.41 -8.83
C PHE A 160 -14.94 -14.68 -9.05
N VAL A 161 -15.58 -13.95 -9.99
CA VAL A 161 -16.99 -14.14 -10.31
C VAL A 161 -17.22 -15.54 -10.91
N LYS A 162 -16.34 -16.00 -11.79
CA LYS A 162 -16.42 -17.37 -12.35
C LYS A 162 -16.35 -18.43 -11.26
N ASP A 163 -15.44 -18.29 -10.30
CA ASP A 163 -15.29 -19.27 -9.23
C ASP A 163 -16.47 -19.21 -8.24
N LEU A 164 -16.97 -18.01 -7.93
CA LEU A 164 -18.18 -17.85 -7.13
C LEU A 164 -19.39 -18.54 -7.76
N PHE A 165 -19.59 -18.39 -9.08
CA PHE A 165 -20.68 -19.08 -9.77
C PHE A 165 -20.51 -20.60 -9.75
N LYS A 166 -19.29 -21.14 -9.78
CA LYS A 166 -19.07 -22.58 -9.62
C LYS A 166 -19.47 -23.05 -8.22
N THR A 167 -19.07 -22.31 -7.18
CA THR A 167 -19.36 -22.67 -5.78
C THR A 167 -20.83 -22.55 -5.41
N ILE A 168 -21.56 -21.58 -5.98
CA ILE A 168 -22.99 -21.42 -5.69
C ILE A 168 -23.83 -22.49 -6.42
N ASN A 169 -23.37 -22.96 -7.58
CA ASN A 169 -24.07 -23.97 -8.39
C ASN A 169 -23.60 -25.41 -8.13
N SER A 170 -22.72 -25.63 -7.15
CA SER A 170 -22.26 -26.96 -6.69
C SER A 170 -22.95 -27.34 -5.39
#